data_AF-A0A3N0B495-F1
#
_entry.id   AF-A0A3N0B495-F1
#
_cell.length_a   1.000
_cell.length_b   1.000
_cell.length_c   1.000
_cell.angle_alpha   90.00
_cell.angle_beta   90.00
_cell.angle_gamma   90.00
#
_symmetry.space_group_name_H-M   'P 1'
#
loop_
_entity.id
_entity.type
_entity.pdbx_description
1 polymer ?
#
loop_
_entity_poly.entity_id
_entity_poly.type
_entity_poly.pdbx_seq_one_letter_code
_entity_poly.pdbx_strand_id
1 'polypeptide(L)'
;MGTDTCRECNLLAWVESDEDILAFADGLASDILETEKDSSVAESARCLLIACTALLRDWFPRKDFTPCGMITTLAMALMQGKYDTSVNFSSRESPLDLMFLQIEQGVKYTQDLEGQWGWRKSKFVRNFDGTRPADSGGLPLGKDIASAFYARWRQSAEPKVLERSIYSCISSVARLGLQQ
;
A
#
# COMPACT_ATOMS: atom_id res chain seq x y z
N MET A 1 15.60 28.54 -10.05
CA MET A 1 14.16 28.73 -9.87
C MET A 1 13.46 27.75 -10.79
N GLY A 2 12.85 26.69 -10.27
CA GLY A 2 12.25 25.65 -11.12
C GLY A 2 11.80 24.40 -10.37
N THR A 3 11.10 24.54 -9.24
CA THR A 3 10.61 23.40 -8.44
C THR A 3 9.12 23.44 -8.12
N ASP A 4 8.41 24.52 -8.45
CA ASP A 4 7.03 24.71 -8.00
C ASP A 4 5.98 24.07 -8.92
N THR A 5 6.30 23.83 -10.20
CA THR A 5 5.35 23.22 -11.16
C THR A 5 5.10 21.73 -10.95
N CYS A 6 5.90 21.04 -10.12
CA CYS A 6 5.74 19.61 -9.86
C CYS A 6 4.80 19.30 -8.68
N ARG A 7 4.58 20.27 -7.78
CA ARG A 7 3.73 20.11 -6.59
C ARG A 7 2.25 20.40 -6.85
N GLU A 8 1.95 21.23 -7.84
CA GLU A 8 0.56 21.62 -8.16
C GLU A 8 -0.23 20.48 -8.82
N CYS A 9 0.44 19.57 -9.53
CA CYS A 9 -0.22 18.39 -10.09
C CYS A 9 -0.38 17.29 -9.03
N ASN A 10 0.67 16.93 -8.29
CA ASN A 10 0.62 15.75 -7.41
C ASN A 10 -0.02 16.00 -6.03
N LEU A 11 -1.30 15.68 -5.86
CA LEU A 11 -1.99 15.76 -4.55
C LEU A 11 -1.32 14.95 -3.42
N LEU A 12 -0.69 13.81 -3.74
CA LEU A 12 0.06 13.03 -2.76
C LEU A 12 1.29 13.79 -2.25
N ALA A 13 1.84 14.74 -3.00
CA ALA A 13 3.00 15.51 -2.56
C ALA A 13 2.74 16.36 -1.31
N TRP A 14 1.47 16.61 -0.98
CA TRP A 14 1.03 17.36 0.21
C TRP A 14 0.83 16.47 1.44
N VAL A 15 0.93 15.15 1.30
CA VAL A 15 0.76 14.21 2.40
C VAL A 15 2.09 14.04 3.14
N GLU A 16 2.28 14.76 4.24
CA GLU A 16 3.54 14.79 4.99
C GLU A 16 3.42 14.16 6.39
N SER A 17 2.24 14.24 7.01
CA SER A 17 1.94 13.72 8.35
C SER A 17 0.98 12.52 8.32
N ASP A 18 0.82 11.85 9.46
CA ASP A 18 -0.16 10.76 9.59
C ASP A 18 -1.60 11.31 9.51
N GLU A 19 -1.83 12.51 10.03
CA GLU A 19 -3.09 13.24 9.88
C GLU A 19 -3.43 13.50 8.41
N ASP A 20 -2.44 13.88 7.59
CA ASP A 20 -2.64 14.06 6.15
C ASP A 20 -2.98 12.75 5.44
N ILE A 21 -2.37 11.62 5.86
CA ILE A 21 -2.72 10.29 5.32
C ILE A 21 -4.18 9.98 5.59
N LEU A 22 -4.64 10.19 6.82
CA LEU A 22 -6.01 9.93 7.22
C LEU A 22 -6.97 10.82 6.42
N ALA A 23 -6.71 12.13 6.36
CA ALA A 23 -7.55 13.08 5.62
C ALA A 23 -7.62 12.75 4.12
N PHE A 24 -6.48 12.40 3.50
CA PHE A 24 -6.42 11.98 2.10
C PHE A 24 -7.27 10.72 1.84
N ALA A 25 -7.14 9.72 2.71
CA ALA A 25 -7.91 8.48 2.59
C ALA A 25 -9.40 8.69 2.88
N ASP A 26 -9.76 9.57 3.83
CA ASP A 26 -11.14 9.91 4.19
C ASP A 26 -11.89 10.56 3.02
N GLY A 27 -11.23 11.49 2.31
CA GLY A 27 -11.79 12.11 1.11
C GLY A 27 -12.13 11.07 0.04
N LEU A 28 -11.15 10.23 -0.33
CA LEU A 28 -11.34 9.19 -1.32
C LEU A 28 -12.35 8.12 -0.89
N ALA A 29 -12.37 7.73 0.38
CA ALA A 29 -13.34 6.77 0.91
C ALA A 29 -14.77 7.31 0.89
N SER A 30 -14.94 8.63 1.11
CA SER A 30 -16.24 9.29 1.00
C SER A 30 -16.76 9.25 -0.45
N ASP A 31 -15.92 9.55 -1.44
CA ASP A 31 -16.27 9.44 -2.86
C ASP A 31 -16.62 8.00 -3.26
N ILE A 32 -15.89 7.01 -2.72
CA ILE A 32 -16.18 5.59 -2.92
C ILE A 32 -17.52 5.21 -2.30
N LEU A 33 -17.83 5.72 -1.10
CA LEU A 33 -19.12 5.47 -0.45
C LEU A 33 -20.29 5.99 -1.31
N GLU A 34 -20.16 7.18 -1.87
CA GLU A 34 -21.18 7.76 -2.75
C GLU A 34 -21.36 6.94 -4.05
N THR A 35 -20.25 6.43 -4.59
CA THR A 35 -20.23 5.65 -5.84
C THR A 35 -20.76 4.23 -5.65
N GLU A 36 -20.23 3.49 -4.68
CA GLU A 36 -20.53 2.07 -4.44
C GLU A 36 -21.84 1.89 -3.66
N LYS A 37 -22.25 2.90 -2.89
CA LYS A 37 -23.40 2.83 -1.95
C LYS A 37 -23.30 1.67 -0.96
N ASP A 38 -22.07 1.30 -0.62
CA ASP A 38 -21.73 0.15 0.22
C ASP A 38 -20.70 0.57 1.26
N SER A 39 -21.14 0.70 2.51
CA SER A 39 -20.29 1.13 3.62
C SER A 39 -19.16 0.15 3.92
N SER A 40 -19.34 -1.14 3.63
CA SER A 40 -18.31 -2.15 3.88
C SER A 40 -17.16 -2.01 2.88
N VAL A 41 -17.48 -1.74 1.62
CA VAL A 41 -16.49 -1.49 0.55
C VAL A 41 -15.77 -0.17 0.80
N ALA A 42 -16.49 0.89 1.21
CA ALA A 42 -15.89 2.17 1.52
C ALA A 42 -14.92 2.11 2.71
N GLU A 43 -15.29 1.44 3.80
CA GLU A 43 -14.42 1.28 4.97
C GLU A 43 -13.21 0.37 4.66
N SER A 44 -13.43 -0.70 3.89
CA SER A 44 -12.34 -1.55 3.39
C SER A 44 -11.37 -0.74 2.51
N ALA A 45 -11.90 0.09 1.60
CA ALA A 45 -11.11 0.97 0.74
C ALA A 45 -10.34 1.99 1.56
N ARG A 46 -10.97 2.61 2.58
CA ARG A 46 -10.31 3.51 3.52
C ARG A 46 -9.09 2.88 4.17
N CYS A 47 -9.24 1.67 4.72
CA CYS A 47 -8.13 0.96 5.35
C CYS A 47 -6.99 0.69 4.35
N LEU A 48 -7.32 0.25 3.14
CA LEU A 48 -6.33 0.00 2.10
C LEU A 48 -5.62 1.29 1.63
N LEU A 49 -6.35 2.39 1.49
CA LEU A 49 -5.79 3.70 1.11
C LEU A 49 -4.81 4.20 2.17
N ILE A 50 -5.17 4.13 3.45
CA ILE A 50 -4.25 4.51 4.54
C ILE A 50 -2.99 3.65 4.50
N ALA A 51 -3.16 2.33 4.40
CA ALA A 51 -2.04 1.39 4.37
C ALA A 51 -1.08 1.65 3.20
N CYS A 52 -1.61 1.80 1.98
CA CYS A 52 -0.81 2.00 0.78
C CYS A 52 -0.17 3.40 0.72
N THR A 53 -0.87 4.45 1.14
CA THR A 53 -0.30 5.80 1.20
C THR A 53 0.84 5.86 2.21
N ALA A 54 0.65 5.28 3.40
CA ALA A 54 1.69 5.18 4.41
C ALA A 54 2.88 4.33 3.93
N LEU A 55 2.60 3.18 3.31
CA LEU A 55 3.63 2.29 2.77
C LEU A 55 4.52 3.04 1.77
N LEU A 56 3.91 3.77 0.83
CA LEU A 56 4.65 4.56 -0.17
C LEU A 56 5.42 5.73 0.46
N ARG A 57 4.78 6.49 1.35
CA ARG A 57 5.42 7.65 2.00
C ARG A 57 6.63 7.22 2.81
N ASP A 58 6.52 6.10 3.53
CA ASP A 58 7.50 5.72 4.55
C ASP A 58 8.59 4.78 4.04
N TRP A 59 8.32 3.96 3.02
CA TRP A 59 9.24 2.88 2.64
C TRP A 59 9.75 2.96 1.19
N PHE A 60 9.14 3.78 0.34
CA PHE A 60 9.52 3.92 -1.06
C PHE A 60 10.27 5.23 -1.32
N PRO A 61 11.09 5.30 -2.38
CA PRO A 61 11.67 6.56 -2.83
C PRO A 61 10.59 7.64 -3.06
N ARG A 62 10.84 8.87 -2.60
CA ARG A 62 9.93 10.02 -2.80
C ARG A 62 9.46 10.21 -4.25
N LYS A 63 10.30 9.88 -5.24
CA LYS A 63 9.94 9.95 -6.67
C LYS A 63 8.78 9.03 -7.08
N ASP A 64 8.56 7.97 -6.31
CA ASP A 64 7.51 6.98 -6.56
C ASP A 64 6.20 7.38 -5.85
N PHE A 65 6.23 8.41 -4.98
CA PHE A 65 5.05 8.93 -4.26
C PHE A 65 4.19 9.81 -5.17
N THR A 66 3.52 9.16 -6.11
CA THR A 66 2.70 9.75 -7.18
C THR A 66 1.41 8.94 -7.35
N PRO A 67 0.38 9.45 -8.05
CA PRO A 67 -0.84 8.68 -8.31
C PRO A 67 -0.55 7.36 -9.04
N CYS A 68 0.42 7.35 -9.96
CA CYS A 68 0.87 6.13 -10.65
C CYS A 68 1.52 5.12 -9.70
N GLY A 69 2.37 5.59 -8.76
CA GLY A 69 2.95 4.72 -7.74
C GLY A 69 1.90 4.16 -6.78
N MET A 70 0.89 4.97 -6.43
CA MET A 70 -0.26 4.54 -5.64
C MET A 70 -1.10 3.48 -6.35
N ILE A 71 -1.44 3.69 -7.63
CA ILE A 71 -2.13 2.69 -8.46
C ILE A 71 -1.31 1.40 -8.55
N THR A 72 0.00 1.51 -8.78
CA THR A 72 0.90 0.35 -8.84
C THR A 72 0.87 -0.44 -7.53
N THR A 73 0.90 0.27 -6.39
CA THR A 73 0.87 -0.33 -5.06
C THR A 73 -0.46 -1.01 -4.76
N LEU A 74 -1.58 -0.37 -5.13
CA LEU A 74 -2.91 -0.97 -5.05
C LEU A 74 -3.04 -2.20 -5.97
N ALA A 75 -2.50 -2.14 -7.18
CA ALA A 75 -2.55 -3.25 -8.14
C ALA A 75 -1.76 -4.48 -7.67
N MET A 76 -0.72 -4.31 -6.84
CA MET A 76 -0.05 -5.44 -6.18
C MET A 76 -1.02 -6.25 -5.31
N ALA A 77 -2.07 -5.63 -4.75
CA ALA A 77 -3.10 -6.35 -4.01
C ALA A 77 -3.97 -7.24 -4.90
N LEU A 78 -4.07 -6.94 -6.21
CA LEU A 78 -4.86 -7.70 -7.19
C LEU A 78 -4.09 -8.86 -7.83
N MET A 79 -2.76 -8.77 -7.92
CA MET A 79 -1.95 -9.76 -8.60
C MET A 79 -2.08 -11.14 -7.95
N GLN A 80 -2.34 -12.14 -8.78
CA GLN A 80 -2.36 -13.55 -8.40
C GLN A 80 -1.01 -14.19 -8.72
N GLY A 81 -0.57 -15.11 -7.87
CA GLY A 81 0.52 -16.00 -8.23
C GLY A 81 0.14 -16.86 -9.44
N LYS A 82 1.13 -17.25 -10.25
CA LYS A 82 0.93 -18.11 -11.45
C LYS A 82 0.20 -19.44 -11.16
N TYR A 83 0.17 -19.87 -9.90
CA TYR A 83 -0.37 -21.16 -9.45
C TYR A 83 -1.58 -21.01 -8.50
N ASP A 84 -2.15 -19.82 -8.42
CA ASP A 84 -3.11 -19.42 -7.39
C ASP A 84 -4.57 -19.61 -7.85
N THR A 85 -4.83 -20.67 -8.62
CA THR A 85 -6.11 -20.88 -9.30
C THR A 85 -7.25 -21.37 -8.40
N SER A 86 -6.96 -21.73 -7.13
CA SER A 86 -7.95 -22.31 -6.19
C SER A 86 -8.06 -21.58 -4.85
N VAL A 87 -7.26 -20.54 -4.61
CA VAL A 87 -7.17 -19.87 -3.31
C VAL A 87 -8.15 -18.70 -3.28
N ASN A 88 -9.00 -18.63 -2.25
CA ASN A 88 -9.90 -17.49 -2.11
C ASN A 88 -9.07 -16.21 -1.87
N PHE A 89 -9.63 -15.03 -2.21
CA PHE A 89 -8.94 -13.74 -2.10
C PHE A 89 -8.35 -13.46 -0.70
N SER A 90 -8.99 -13.98 0.36
CA SER A 90 -8.51 -13.81 1.73
C SER A 90 -7.27 -14.65 2.03
N SER A 91 -7.11 -15.82 1.41
CA SER A 91 -6.01 -16.76 1.69
C SER A 91 -4.82 -16.67 0.75
N ARG A 92 -4.88 -15.86 -0.31
CA ARG A 92 -3.77 -15.72 -1.25
C ARG A 92 -2.68 -14.77 -0.73
N GLU A 93 -1.44 -15.01 -1.14
CA GLU A 93 -0.31 -14.10 -0.93
C GLU A 93 -0.08 -13.28 -2.19
N SER A 94 -0.48 -12.02 -2.14
CA SER A 94 -0.24 -11.04 -3.20
C SER A 94 1.17 -10.43 -3.03
N PRO A 95 1.73 -9.82 -4.09
CA PRO A 95 2.95 -9.01 -3.95
C PRO A 95 2.87 -7.92 -2.87
N LEU A 96 1.67 -7.41 -2.56
CA LEU A 96 1.47 -6.47 -1.45
C LEU A 96 1.65 -7.17 -0.10
N ASP A 97 1.13 -8.40 0.08
CA ASP A 97 1.38 -9.19 1.29
C ASP A 97 2.89 -9.41 1.50
N LEU A 98 3.63 -9.72 0.43
CA LEU A 98 5.08 -9.91 0.49
C LEU A 98 5.85 -8.65 0.90
N MET A 99 5.36 -7.46 0.53
CA MET A 99 5.96 -6.19 0.94
C MET A 99 5.85 -5.98 2.45
N PHE A 100 4.66 -6.22 3.01
CA PHE A 100 4.43 -6.14 4.46
C PHE A 100 5.20 -7.24 5.19
N LEU A 101 5.24 -8.47 4.67
CA LEU A 101 6.03 -9.57 5.23
C LEU A 101 7.53 -9.24 5.27
N GLN A 102 8.05 -8.61 4.21
CA GLN A 102 9.45 -8.22 4.13
C GLN A 102 9.84 -7.13 5.15
N ILE A 103 8.92 -6.21 5.46
CA ILE A 103 9.08 -5.23 6.54
C ILE A 103 8.97 -5.94 7.89
N GLU A 104 7.95 -6.78 8.05
CA GLU A 104 7.67 -7.51 9.29
C GLU A 104 8.83 -8.38 9.75
N GLN A 105 9.41 -9.15 8.83
CA GLN A 105 10.49 -10.07 9.14
C GLN A 105 11.88 -9.46 8.93
N GLY A 106 11.97 -8.30 8.27
CA GLY A 106 13.24 -7.69 7.88
C GLY A 106 14.03 -8.51 6.85
N VAL A 107 13.41 -9.47 6.18
CA VAL A 107 14.04 -10.35 5.18
C VAL A 107 13.23 -10.42 3.90
N LYS A 108 13.89 -10.69 2.78
CA LYS A 108 13.26 -10.92 1.48
C LYS A 108 13.74 -12.24 0.90
N TYR A 109 12.88 -12.88 0.12
CA TYR A 109 13.25 -14.06 -0.65
C TYR A 109 13.79 -13.63 -2.02
N THR A 110 15.06 -13.89 -2.28
CA THR A 110 15.72 -13.42 -3.52
C THR A 110 16.83 -14.38 -3.93
N GLN A 111 17.25 -14.30 -5.20
CA GLN A 111 18.44 -15.00 -5.67
C GLN A 111 19.70 -14.21 -5.27
N ASP A 112 20.75 -14.92 -4.87
CA ASP A 112 22.09 -14.35 -4.78
C ASP A 112 22.78 -14.29 -6.15
N LEU A 113 24.04 -13.83 -6.16
CA LEU A 113 24.83 -13.66 -7.39
C LEU A 113 25.11 -15.00 -8.07
N GLU A 114 25.04 -16.09 -7.32
CA GLU A 114 25.19 -17.47 -7.75
C GLU A 114 23.86 -18.10 -8.18
N GLY A 115 22.77 -17.33 -8.19
CA GLY A 115 21.44 -17.77 -8.62
C GLY A 115 20.69 -18.64 -7.60
N GLN A 116 21.22 -18.77 -6.38
CA GLN A 116 20.59 -19.56 -5.33
C GLN A 116 19.51 -18.75 -4.62
N TRP A 117 18.32 -19.34 -4.52
CA TRP A 117 17.21 -18.74 -3.78
C TRP A 117 17.41 -18.89 -2.29
N GLY A 118 17.13 -17.82 -1.54
CA GLY A 118 17.07 -17.90 -0.08
C GLY A 118 16.56 -16.62 0.57
N TRP A 119 16.28 -16.72 1.87
CA TRP A 119 16.00 -15.56 2.71
C TRP A 119 17.29 -14.74 2.91
N ARG A 120 17.18 -13.43 2.70
CA ARG A 120 18.28 -12.46 2.83
C ARG A 120 17.75 -11.21 3.51
N LYS A 121 18.62 -10.44 4.17
CA LYS A 121 18.25 -9.16 4.78
C LYS A 121 17.59 -8.23 3.75
N SER A 122 16.45 -7.67 4.12
CA SER A 122 15.76 -6.63 3.36
C SER A 122 16.61 -5.37 3.31
N LYS A 123 16.47 -4.61 2.22
CA LYS A 123 17.09 -3.27 2.07
C LYS A 123 16.14 -2.13 2.47
N PHE A 124 14.94 -2.43 2.95
CA PHE A 124 14.00 -1.38 3.38
C PHE A 124 14.59 -0.53 4.50
N VAL A 125 14.47 0.78 4.30
CA VAL A 125 14.85 1.81 5.26
C VAL A 125 13.69 2.78 5.30
N ARG A 126 13.19 3.06 6.49
CA ARG A 126 12.08 3.99 6.69
C ARG A 126 12.54 5.42 6.49
N ASN A 127 11.78 6.19 5.72
CA ASN A 127 12.20 7.49 5.20
C ASN A 127 12.36 8.56 6.30
N PHE A 128 11.51 8.58 7.32
CA PHE A 128 11.49 9.68 8.28
C PHE A 128 12.47 9.51 9.47
N ASP A 129 12.86 8.27 9.81
CA ASP A 129 13.76 8.01 10.94
C ASP A 129 14.92 7.06 10.65
N GLY A 130 15.03 6.57 9.40
CA GLY A 130 16.12 5.69 8.98
C GLY A 130 16.03 4.27 9.55
N THR A 131 14.91 3.88 10.17
CA THR A 131 14.75 2.52 10.72
C THR A 131 14.93 1.48 9.63
N ARG A 132 15.82 0.50 9.87
CA ARG A 132 15.99 -0.68 9.02
C ARG A 132 15.48 -1.92 9.76
N PRO A 133 14.34 -2.52 9.37
CA PRO A 133 13.80 -3.71 10.03
C PRO A 133 14.81 -4.88 10.08
N ALA A 134 15.64 -5.04 9.04
CA ALA A 134 16.66 -6.08 8.98
C ALA A 134 17.75 -6.02 10.07
N ASP A 135 17.88 -4.87 10.76
CA ASP A 135 18.84 -4.68 11.84
C ASP A 135 18.25 -4.93 13.23
N SER A 136 16.91 -4.97 13.33
CA SER A 136 16.16 -5.19 14.58
C SER A 136 15.38 -6.52 14.59
N GLY A 137 15.59 -7.38 13.59
CA GLY A 137 14.87 -8.65 13.46
C GLY A 137 13.45 -8.52 12.90
N GLY A 138 13.15 -7.38 12.27
CA GLY A 138 11.84 -7.07 11.70
C GLY A 138 11.11 -5.93 12.39
N LEU A 139 9.99 -5.48 11.80
CA LEU A 139 9.07 -4.51 12.38
C LEU A 139 7.68 -5.14 12.50
N PRO A 140 7.27 -5.62 13.69
CA PRO A 140 6.01 -6.35 13.85
C PRO A 140 4.78 -5.60 13.30
N LEU A 141 3.85 -6.33 12.69
CA LEU A 141 2.60 -5.75 12.18
C LEU A 141 1.86 -4.97 13.27
N GLY A 142 1.31 -3.82 12.90
CA GLY A 142 0.59 -2.92 13.80
C GLY A 142 1.49 -1.94 14.56
N LYS A 143 2.81 -1.98 14.38
CA LYS A 143 3.75 -1.02 14.99
C LYS A 143 3.84 0.31 14.26
N ASP A 144 3.45 0.33 12.99
CA ASP A 144 3.30 1.56 12.21
C ASP A 144 1.91 1.65 11.59
N ILE A 145 1.54 2.84 11.13
CA ILE A 145 0.22 3.10 10.55
C ILE A 145 -0.02 2.24 9.30
N ALA A 146 1.01 2.02 8.46
CA ALA A 146 0.91 1.22 7.25
C ALA A 146 0.47 -0.22 7.58
N SER A 147 1.20 -0.89 8.47
CA SER A 147 0.93 -2.28 8.84
C SER A 147 -0.34 -2.44 9.68
N ALA A 148 -0.66 -1.47 10.55
CA ALA A 148 -1.89 -1.50 11.34
C ALA A 148 -3.15 -1.49 10.47
N PHE A 149 -3.20 -0.57 9.50
CA PHE A 149 -4.35 -0.48 8.60
C PHE A 149 -4.35 -1.59 7.54
N TYR A 150 -3.18 -2.08 7.12
CA TYR A 150 -3.09 -3.25 6.25
C TYR A 150 -3.66 -4.50 6.92
N ALA A 151 -3.27 -4.77 8.17
CA ALA A 151 -3.80 -5.89 8.94
C ALA A 151 -5.32 -5.79 9.12
N ARG A 152 -5.84 -4.59 9.42
CA ARG A 152 -7.28 -4.32 9.50
C ARG A 152 -7.98 -4.57 8.16
N TRP A 153 -7.39 -4.14 7.04
CA TRP A 153 -7.92 -4.41 5.71
C TRP A 153 -8.00 -5.92 5.46
N ARG A 154 -6.93 -6.69 5.67
CA ARG A 154 -6.92 -8.15 5.47
C ARG A 154 -7.92 -8.89 6.36
N GLN A 155 -8.24 -8.34 7.54
CA GLN A 155 -9.24 -8.90 8.47
C GLN A 155 -10.69 -8.59 8.06
N SER A 156 -10.93 -7.77 7.03
CA SER A 156 -12.28 -7.52 6.51
C SER A 156 -12.92 -8.84 6.05
N ALA A 157 -14.10 -9.13 6.60
CA ALA A 157 -14.66 -10.49 6.71
C ALA A 157 -15.03 -11.18 5.37
N GLU A 158 -15.08 -10.44 4.25
CA GLU A 158 -15.54 -10.98 2.98
C GLU A 158 -14.53 -10.80 1.83
N PRO A 159 -14.07 -11.90 1.19
CA PRO A 159 -13.18 -11.85 0.01
C PRO A 159 -13.63 -10.87 -1.09
N LYS A 160 -14.94 -10.81 -1.34
CA LYS A 160 -15.53 -9.93 -2.36
C LYS A 160 -15.39 -8.45 -2.01
N VAL A 161 -15.47 -8.10 -0.73
CA VAL A 161 -15.31 -6.72 -0.24
C VAL A 161 -13.85 -6.29 -0.40
N LEU A 162 -12.90 -7.16 -0.07
CA LEU A 162 -11.48 -6.92 -0.30
C LEU A 162 -11.20 -6.63 -1.77
N GLU A 163 -11.63 -7.51 -2.67
CA GLU A 163 -11.41 -7.38 -4.11
C GLU A 163 -12.05 -6.10 -4.67
N ARG A 164 -13.33 -5.86 -4.36
CA ARG A 164 -14.05 -4.64 -4.79
C ARG A 164 -13.37 -3.38 -4.28
N SER A 165 -12.95 -3.37 -3.02
CA SER A 165 -12.30 -2.20 -2.41
C SER A 165 -11.02 -1.80 -3.17
N ILE A 166 -10.24 -2.76 -3.68
CA ILE A 166 -9.05 -2.44 -4.47
C ILE A 166 -9.44 -1.78 -5.80
N TYR A 167 -10.42 -2.31 -6.51
CA TYR A 167 -10.89 -1.70 -7.76
C TYR A 167 -11.42 -0.28 -7.54
N SER A 168 -12.22 -0.06 -6.48
CA SER A 168 -12.74 1.27 -6.14
C SER A 168 -11.61 2.23 -5.77
N CYS A 169 -10.58 1.78 -5.06
CA CYS A 169 -9.37 2.58 -4.77
C CYS A 169 -8.63 2.96 -6.05
N ILE A 170 -8.34 2.00 -6.92
CA ILE A 170 -7.62 2.25 -8.19
C ILE A 170 -8.39 3.23 -9.06
N SER A 171 -9.71 3.05 -9.21
CA SER A 171 -10.57 3.97 -9.97
C SER A 171 -10.53 5.38 -9.40
N SER A 172 -10.61 5.51 -8.08
CA SER A 172 -10.63 6.82 -7.41
C SER A 172 -9.28 7.54 -7.54
N VAL A 173 -8.16 6.84 -7.34
CA VAL A 173 -6.81 7.42 -7.54
C VAL A 173 -6.56 7.76 -9.01
N ALA A 174 -7.03 6.95 -9.95
CA ALA A 174 -6.91 7.23 -11.38
C ALA A 174 -7.65 8.52 -11.76
N ARG A 175 -8.83 8.78 -11.19
CA ARG A 175 -9.55 10.04 -11.38
C ARG A 175 -8.74 11.24 -10.90
N LEU A 176 -8.07 11.14 -9.74
CA LEU A 176 -7.18 12.20 -9.25
C LEU A 176 -6.03 12.48 -10.22
N GLY A 177 -5.47 11.46 -10.86
CA GLY A 177 -4.38 11.61 -11.82
C GLY A 177 -4.80 12.13 -13.20
N LEU A 178 -6.08 11.98 -13.58
CA LEU A 178 -6.63 12.46 -14.85
C LEU A 178 -7.22 13.88 -14.75
N GLN A 179 -7.49 14.38 -13.54
CA GLN A 179 -7.98 15.73 -13.28
C GLN A 179 -6.85 16.79 -13.18
N GLN A 180 -5.61 16.39 -13.45
CA GLN A 180 -4.39 17.21 -13.44
C GLN A 180 -3.96 17.54 -14.87
#